data_AF-A0A076N6G2-F1
#
_entry.id   AF-A0A076N6G2-F1
#
_cell.length_a   1.000
_cell.length_b   1.000
_cell.length_c   1.000
_cell.angle_alpha   90.00
_cell.angle_beta   90.00
_cell.angle_gamma   90.00
#
_symmetry.space_group_name_H-M   'P 1'
#
loop_
_entity.id
_entity.type
_entity.pdbx_description
1 polymer ?
#
loop_
_entity_poly.entity_id
_entity_poly.type
_entity_poly.pdbx_seq_one_letter_code
_entity_poly.pdbx_strand_id
1 'polypeptide(L)'
;MTDQRTLRALQGELRRALAALVDPIERKIVREDLTTTTHHAPSLLEQLDQALAHGGETGKASGARTTEPLRLAAADLRRQVERAAAELHYNAMVADADPVSRFRAAAAIAGRWADGDRVAWVVHELQYWAAQINNLLDPPRQLHMAAACPACGAGMVWRGDQEHGHVQVPALQIDPERGCVCLACQHCWPPANFELLREVLEQQDQAQPSRPRLRSGAEGNGGWTGTIRPIEEDDQHE
;
A
#
# COMPACT_ATOMS: atom_id res chain seq x y z
N MET A 1 10.67 -9.35 -34.48
CA MET A 1 12.12 -9.12 -34.28
C MET A 1 12.27 -7.78 -33.59
N THR A 2 12.65 -7.78 -32.32
CA THR A 2 12.84 -6.55 -31.53
C THR A 2 14.09 -5.81 -32.02
N ASP A 3 13.97 -4.50 -32.24
CA ASP A 3 15.10 -3.64 -32.61
C ASP A 3 16.22 -3.72 -31.56
N GLN A 4 17.49 -3.77 -32.00
CA GLN A 4 18.66 -3.88 -31.13
C GLN A 4 18.76 -2.69 -30.16
N ARG A 5 18.31 -1.50 -30.58
CA ARG A 5 18.25 -0.32 -29.72
C ARG A 5 17.25 -0.52 -28.59
N THR A 6 16.05 -1.01 -28.90
CA THR A 6 15.00 -1.34 -27.92
C THR A 6 15.48 -2.41 -26.94
N LEU A 7 16.13 -3.47 -27.43
CA LEU A 7 16.67 -4.50 -26.56
C LEU A 7 17.69 -3.94 -25.54
N ARG A 8 18.62 -3.08 -25.97
CA ARG A 8 19.59 -2.44 -25.06
C ARG A 8 18.91 -1.55 -24.02
N ALA A 9 17.86 -0.82 -24.40
CA ALA A 9 17.07 -0.01 -23.47
C ALA A 9 16.41 -0.89 -22.40
N LEU A 10 15.73 -1.97 -22.81
CA LEU A 10 15.10 -2.95 -21.93
C LEU A 10 16.10 -3.62 -20.99
N GLN A 11 17.29 -3.99 -21.47
CA GLN A 11 18.37 -4.52 -20.62
C GLN A 11 18.86 -3.48 -19.59
N GLY A 12 18.83 -2.19 -19.94
CA GLY A 12 19.12 -1.10 -19.01
C GLY A 12 18.04 -0.95 -17.92
N GLU A 13 16.77 -1.04 -18.31
CA GLU A 13 15.61 -1.05 -17.40
C GLU A 13 15.66 -2.25 -16.45
N LEU A 14 16.00 -3.44 -16.96
CA LEU A 14 16.15 -4.64 -16.15
C LEU A 14 17.18 -4.46 -15.04
N ARG A 15 18.36 -3.89 -15.36
CA ARG A 15 19.38 -3.60 -14.34
C ARG A 15 18.88 -2.61 -13.30
N ARG A 16 18.15 -1.56 -13.70
CA ARG A 16 17.58 -0.58 -12.77
C ARG A 16 16.51 -1.20 -11.86
N ALA A 17 15.64 -2.03 -12.41
CA ALA A 17 14.59 -2.71 -11.64
C ALA A 17 15.18 -3.71 -10.63
N LEU A 18 16.22 -4.47 -11.03
CA LEU A 18 16.95 -5.35 -10.12
C LEU A 18 17.65 -4.57 -9.02
N ALA A 19 18.40 -3.51 -9.37
CA ALA A 19 19.07 -2.62 -8.42
C ALA A 19 18.10 -2.03 -7.40
N ALA A 20 16.91 -1.57 -7.83
CA ALA A 20 15.90 -1.04 -6.94
C ALA A 20 15.43 -2.03 -5.85
N LEU A 21 15.51 -3.34 -6.11
CA LEU A 21 15.15 -4.38 -5.14
C LEU A 21 16.31 -4.75 -4.20
N VAL A 22 17.56 -4.75 -4.68
CA VAL A 22 18.71 -5.36 -3.97
C VAL A 22 19.80 -4.39 -3.49
N ASP A 23 19.82 -3.18 -4.04
CA ASP A 23 20.82 -2.16 -3.68
C ASP A 23 20.23 -1.20 -2.63
N PRO A 24 21.07 -0.63 -1.76
CA PRO A 24 20.65 0.40 -0.82
C PRO A 24 20.00 1.60 -1.52
N ILE A 25 18.95 2.15 -0.91
CA ILE A 25 18.19 3.26 -1.50
C ILE A 25 18.69 4.57 -0.91
N GLU A 26 19.11 5.50 -1.77
CA GLU A 26 19.40 6.87 -1.36
C GLU A 26 18.14 7.73 -1.47
N ARG A 27 17.68 8.28 -0.34
CA ARG A 27 16.54 9.19 -0.28
C ARG A 27 17.01 10.57 0.17
N LYS A 28 16.64 11.60 -0.59
CA LYS A 28 16.79 12.99 -0.16
C LYS A 28 15.60 13.36 0.70
N ILE A 29 15.85 13.69 1.95
CA ILE A 29 14.82 14.17 2.88
C ILE A 29 15.02 15.67 3.03
N VAL A 30 13.98 16.44 2.69
CA VAL A 30 13.92 17.86 2.97
C VAL A 30 13.40 18.02 4.39
N ARG A 31 14.19 18.67 5.24
CA ARG A 31 13.85 18.96 6.63
C ARG A 31 13.02 20.23 6.74
N GLU A 32 12.46 20.47 7.92
CA GLU A 32 11.65 21.66 8.22
C GLU A 32 12.42 22.99 8.06
N ASP A 33 13.75 22.95 8.21
CA ASP A 33 14.65 24.09 7.98
C ASP A 33 15.05 24.28 6.50
N LEU A 34 14.38 23.58 5.58
CA LEU A 34 14.66 23.54 4.14
C LEU A 34 16.04 22.96 3.78
N THR A 35 16.79 22.39 4.73
CA THR A 35 18.01 21.66 4.42
C THR A 35 17.67 20.29 3.84
N THR A 36 18.47 19.84 2.87
CA THR A 36 18.33 18.50 2.28
C THR A 36 19.39 17.58 2.87
N THR A 37 18.98 16.51 3.53
CA THR A 37 19.89 15.45 3.98
C THR A 37 19.70 14.18 3.16
N THR A 38 20.81 13.57 2.74
CA THR A 38 20.79 12.25 2.10
C THR A 38 20.70 11.18 3.18
N HIS A 39 19.66 10.36 3.11
CA HIS A 39 19.47 9.19 3.95
C HIS A 39 19.70 7.93 3.12
N HIS A 40 20.54 7.03 3.63
CA HIS A 40 20.73 5.71 3.07
C HIS A 40 19.78 4.74 3.79
N ALA A 41 18.84 4.18 3.05
CA ALA A 41 17.96 3.12 3.52
C ALA A 41 18.46 1.76 3.01
N PRO A 42 18.18 0.66 3.74
CA PRO A 42 18.42 -0.70 3.23
C PRO A 42 17.70 -0.93 1.89
N SER A 43 18.08 -1.98 1.17
CA SER A 43 17.37 -2.40 -0.03
C SER A 43 15.92 -2.78 0.27
N LEU A 44 15.04 -2.79 -0.75
CA LEU A 44 13.62 -3.14 -0.53
C LEU A 44 13.45 -4.55 0.05
N LEU A 45 14.29 -5.51 -0.37
CA LEU A 45 14.23 -6.86 0.18
C LEU A 45 14.72 -6.95 1.62
N GLU A 46 15.74 -6.18 1.98
CA GLU A 46 16.19 -6.09 3.38
C GLU A 46 15.12 -5.41 4.26
N GLN A 47 14.46 -4.37 3.76
CA GLN A 47 13.34 -3.73 4.49
C GLN A 47 12.17 -4.70 4.67
N LEU A 48 11.86 -5.53 3.66
CA LEU A 48 10.86 -6.59 3.76
C LEU A 48 11.26 -7.66 4.81
N ASP A 49 12.53 -8.07 4.81
CA ASP A 49 13.06 -9.01 5.81
C ASP A 49 13.06 -8.42 7.23
N GLN A 50 13.32 -7.11 7.37
CA GLN A 50 13.17 -6.39 8.64
C GLN A 50 11.71 -6.34 9.11
N ALA A 51 10.76 -6.09 8.21
CA ALA A 51 9.33 -6.11 8.52
C ALA A 51 8.86 -7.48 9.02
N LEU A 52 9.44 -8.58 8.49
CA LEU A 52 9.21 -9.94 8.98
C LEU A 52 9.79 -10.16 10.38
N ALA A 53 11.01 -9.66 10.62
CA ALA A 53 11.73 -9.83 11.87
C ALA A 53 11.12 -9.01 13.03
N HIS A 54 10.71 -7.77 12.78
CA HIS A 54 10.38 -6.77 13.83
C HIS A 54 8.94 -6.86 14.37
N GLY A 55 8.27 -7.99 14.22
CA GLY A 55 6.98 -8.24 14.87
C GLY A 55 7.04 -8.59 16.36
N GLY A 56 8.14 -8.27 17.03
CA GLY A 56 8.31 -8.42 18.46
C GLY A 56 9.44 -7.50 18.94
N GLU A 57 9.09 -6.48 19.71
CA GLU A 57 9.98 -5.87 20.71
C GLU A 57 11.25 -5.15 20.20
N THR A 58 11.12 -4.02 19.51
CA THR A 58 12.15 -2.96 19.61
C THR A 58 11.50 -1.57 19.57
N GLY A 59 10.71 -1.28 20.59
CA GLY A 59 10.20 0.06 20.84
C GLY A 59 9.36 0.09 22.11
N LYS A 60 9.96 0.52 23.23
CA LYS A 60 9.22 0.95 24.42
C LYS A 60 8.38 2.18 24.05
N ALA A 61 7.22 1.96 23.45
CA ALA A 61 6.17 2.97 23.32
C ALA A 61 4.82 2.26 23.54
N SER A 62 4.10 2.75 24.54
CA SER A 62 2.78 2.28 24.96
C SER A 62 1.82 2.23 23.76
N GLY A 63 1.38 1.03 23.38
CA GLY A 63 0.41 0.83 22.31
C GLY A 63 0.54 -0.50 21.59
N ALA A 64 0.48 -1.62 22.31
CA ALA A 64 0.38 -2.94 21.70
C ALA A 64 -0.98 -3.08 21.01
N ARG A 65 -1.03 -2.96 19.67
CA ARG A 65 -2.13 -3.42 18.78
C ARG A 65 -1.68 -3.34 17.30
N THR A 66 -2.02 -4.39 16.54
CA THR A 66 -2.06 -4.54 15.05
C THR A 66 -0.75 -4.54 14.24
N THR A 67 0.27 -5.34 14.60
CA THR A 67 1.41 -5.66 13.69
C THR A 67 1.32 -7.03 13.00
N GLU A 68 0.46 -7.93 13.49
CA GLU A 68 0.21 -9.27 12.93
C GLU A 68 -0.13 -9.29 11.42
N PRO A 69 -1.02 -8.42 10.89
CA PRO A 69 -1.40 -8.46 9.48
C PRO A 69 -0.26 -8.09 8.55
N LEU A 70 0.55 -7.13 8.95
CA LEU A 70 1.69 -6.67 8.16
C LEU A 70 2.71 -7.80 7.99
N ARG A 71 2.94 -8.60 9.04
CA ARG A 71 3.87 -9.74 8.98
C ARG A 71 3.37 -10.83 8.03
N LEU A 72 2.08 -11.18 8.09
CA LEU A 72 1.52 -12.20 7.22
C LEU A 72 1.59 -11.74 5.76
N ALA A 73 1.18 -10.51 5.47
CA ALA A 73 1.30 -9.92 4.13
C ALA A 73 2.76 -9.85 3.65
N ALA A 74 3.70 -9.47 4.52
CA ALA A 74 5.13 -9.49 4.21
C ALA A 74 5.65 -10.90 3.92
N ALA A 75 5.17 -11.92 4.64
CA ALA A 75 5.61 -13.30 4.47
C ALA A 75 5.13 -13.90 3.15
N ASP A 76 3.87 -13.62 2.81
CA ASP A 76 3.30 -14.03 1.53
C ASP A 76 3.98 -13.31 0.36
N LEU A 77 4.24 -12.00 0.49
CA LEU A 77 4.96 -11.22 -0.51
C LEU A 77 6.40 -11.72 -0.67
N ARG A 78 7.09 -12.02 0.43
CA ARG A 78 8.45 -12.56 0.41
C ARG A 78 8.51 -13.91 -0.30
N ARG A 79 7.58 -14.82 0.00
CA ARG A 79 7.49 -16.14 -0.66
C ARG A 79 7.26 -16.02 -2.17
N GLN A 80 6.44 -15.04 -2.59
CA GLN A 80 6.20 -14.78 -4.02
C GLN A 80 7.47 -14.29 -4.71
N VAL A 81 8.18 -13.33 -4.11
CA VAL A 81 9.46 -12.82 -4.63
C VAL A 81 10.52 -13.92 -4.69
N GLU A 82 10.59 -14.79 -3.68
CA GLU A 82 11.50 -15.94 -3.66
C GLU A 82 11.27 -16.91 -4.82
N ARG A 83 10.00 -17.20 -5.13
CA ARG A 83 9.62 -18.03 -6.27
C ARG A 83 10.03 -17.36 -7.58
N ALA A 84 9.72 -16.07 -7.75
CA ALA A 84 10.12 -15.31 -8.95
C ALA A 84 11.65 -15.26 -9.12
N ALA A 85 12.39 -15.07 -8.02
CA ALA A 85 13.85 -15.10 -8.02
C ALA A 85 14.39 -16.49 -8.42
N ALA A 86 13.75 -17.57 -7.98
CA ALA A 86 14.10 -18.95 -8.36
C ALA A 86 13.81 -19.25 -9.85
N GLU A 87 12.80 -18.62 -10.45
CA GLU A 87 12.55 -18.77 -11.90
C GLU A 87 13.61 -18.02 -12.72
N LEU A 88 14.04 -16.85 -12.26
CA LEU A 88 15.13 -16.09 -12.87
C LEU A 88 16.47 -16.81 -12.73
N HIS A 89 16.65 -17.50 -11.60
CA HIS A 89 17.83 -18.26 -11.22
C HIS A 89 18.25 -19.32 -12.24
N TYR A 90 17.30 -20.02 -12.86
CA TYR A 90 17.58 -21.02 -13.91
C TYR A 90 18.37 -20.43 -15.09
N ASN A 91 18.30 -19.12 -15.31
CA ASN A 91 19.07 -18.45 -16.37
C ASN A 91 20.48 -18.00 -15.91
N ALA A 92 20.78 -18.02 -14.60
CA ALA A 92 21.99 -17.45 -14.01
C ALA A 92 23.01 -18.49 -13.47
N MET A 93 22.66 -19.77 -13.36
CA MET A 93 23.56 -20.88 -12.99
C MET A 93 24.31 -20.74 -11.63
N VAL A 94 23.62 -20.35 -10.57
CA VAL A 94 24.15 -20.19 -9.18
C VAL A 94 23.44 -21.11 -8.16
N ALA A 95 23.75 -22.41 -8.14
CA ALA A 95 23.04 -23.33 -7.24
C ALA A 95 23.06 -22.86 -5.77
N ASP A 96 21.90 -22.97 -5.09
CA ASP A 96 21.73 -22.69 -3.65
C ASP A 96 22.02 -21.25 -3.18
N ALA A 97 21.68 -20.25 -4.00
CA ALA A 97 21.77 -18.83 -3.62
C ALA A 97 20.48 -18.30 -3.00
N ASP A 98 20.59 -17.34 -2.07
CA ASP A 98 19.47 -16.55 -1.57
C ASP A 98 18.88 -15.60 -2.67
N PRO A 99 17.68 -15.04 -2.48
CA PRO A 99 17.04 -14.20 -3.50
C PRO A 99 17.86 -12.98 -3.94
N VAL A 100 18.55 -12.32 -3.00
CA VAL A 100 19.36 -11.13 -3.28
C VAL A 100 20.53 -11.53 -4.19
N SER A 101 21.22 -12.61 -3.86
CA SER A 101 22.31 -13.16 -4.68
C SER A 101 21.82 -13.57 -6.08
N ARG A 102 20.62 -14.15 -6.21
CA ARG A 102 20.03 -14.51 -7.50
C ARG A 102 19.74 -13.28 -8.37
N PHE A 103 19.15 -12.23 -7.79
CA PHE A 103 18.88 -10.98 -8.50
C PHE A 103 20.17 -10.26 -8.90
N ARG A 104 21.19 -10.24 -8.04
CA ARG A 104 22.52 -9.68 -8.39
C ARG A 104 23.18 -10.46 -9.54
N ALA A 105 23.11 -11.79 -9.52
CA ALA A 105 23.61 -12.62 -10.61
C ALA A 105 22.85 -12.34 -11.92
N ALA A 106 21.51 -12.22 -11.87
CA ALA A 106 20.69 -11.86 -13.02
C ALA A 106 21.07 -10.48 -13.58
N ALA A 107 21.35 -9.49 -12.72
CA ALA A 107 21.77 -8.15 -13.13
C ALA A 107 23.12 -8.16 -13.86
N ALA A 108 24.07 -8.98 -13.39
CA ALA A 108 25.39 -9.13 -14.00
C ALA A 108 25.30 -9.70 -15.43
N ILE A 109 24.34 -10.60 -15.69
CA ILE A 109 24.15 -11.21 -17.02
C ILE A 109 23.06 -10.54 -17.86
N ALA A 110 22.37 -9.50 -17.37
CA ALA A 110 21.25 -8.85 -18.07
C ALA A 110 21.58 -8.46 -19.53
N GLY A 111 22.82 -8.04 -19.81
CA GLY A 111 23.26 -7.69 -21.17
C GLY A 111 23.34 -8.86 -22.15
N ARG A 112 23.30 -10.11 -21.66
CA ARG A 112 23.34 -11.33 -22.49
C ARG A 112 21.95 -11.82 -22.90
N TRP A 113 20.89 -11.20 -22.38
CA TRP A 113 19.52 -11.61 -22.67
C TRP A 113 19.13 -11.14 -24.08
N ALA A 114 18.81 -12.09 -24.97
CA ALA A 114 18.51 -11.82 -26.37
C ALA A 114 17.02 -11.66 -26.67
N ASP A 115 16.16 -12.24 -25.83
CA ASP A 115 14.71 -12.24 -26.01
C ASP A 115 14.11 -10.96 -25.40
N GLY A 116 13.74 -10.01 -26.27
CA GLY A 116 13.21 -8.71 -25.85
C GLY A 116 11.86 -8.81 -25.13
N ASP A 117 10.97 -9.70 -25.56
CA ASP A 117 9.64 -9.86 -24.95
C ASP A 117 9.79 -10.44 -23.54
N ARG A 118 10.69 -11.43 -23.38
CA ARG A 118 11.02 -11.98 -22.06
C ARG A 118 11.67 -10.94 -21.14
N VAL A 119 12.58 -10.11 -21.64
CA VAL A 119 13.18 -9.03 -20.83
C VAL A 119 12.11 -8.04 -20.38
N ALA A 120 11.23 -7.60 -21.29
CA ALA A 120 10.16 -6.66 -20.97
C ALA A 120 9.19 -7.22 -19.91
N TRP A 121 8.82 -8.50 -20.03
CA TRP A 121 8.00 -9.18 -19.02
C TRP A 121 8.68 -9.22 -17.65
N VAL A 122 9.97 -9.58 -17.59
CA VAL A 122 10.73 -9.60 -16.32
C VAL A 122 10.86 -8.19 -15.71
N VAL A 123 11.10 -7.17 -16.53
CA VAL A 123 11.13 -5.77 -16.07
C VAL A 123 9.82 -5.39 -15.38
N HIS A 124 8.69 -5.69 -16.03
CA HIS A 124 7.36 -5.41 -15.50
C HIS A 124 7.13 -6.15 -14.17
N GLU A 125 7.48 -7.43 -14.11
CA GLU A 125 7.35 -8.25 -12.90
C GLU A 125 8.16 -7.67 -11.73
N LEU A 126 9.42 -7.28 -11.96
CA LEU A 126 10.28 -6.69 -10.92
C LEU A 126 9.76 -5.32 -10.45
N GLN A 127 9.26 -4.49 -11.37
CA GLN A 127 8.63 -3.21 -11.04
C GLN A 127 7.36 -3.40 -10.23
N TYR A 128 6.55 -4.40 -10.58
CA TYR A 128 5.37 -4.78 -9.83
C TYR A 128 5.75 -5.18 -8.40
N TRP A 129 6.75 -6.05 -8.21
CA TRP A 129 7.21 -6.43 -6.86
C TRP A 129 7.75 -5.24 -6.06
N ALA A 130 8.53 -4.36 -6.69
CA ALA A 130 9.00 -3.14 -6.04
C ALA A 130 7.84 -2.25 -5.59
N ALA A 131 6.79 -2.11 -6.42
CA ALA A 131 5.59 -1.36 -6.06
C ALA A 131 4.81 -2.02 -4.92
N GLN A 132 4.64 -3.35 -4.94
CA GLN A 132 3.97 -4.09 -3.86
C GLN A 132 4.72 -3.95 -2.52
N ILE A 133 6.05 -4.07 -2.54
CA ILE A 133 6.88 -3.91 -1.33
C ILE A 133 6.76 -2.48 -0.79
N ASN A 134 6.85 -1.46 -1.65
CA ASN A 134 6.68 -0.08 -1.21
C ASN A 134 5.27 0.18 -0.66
N ASN A 135 4.23 -0.30 -1.34
CA ASN A 135 2.84 -0.17 -0.86
C ASN A 135 2.62 -0.86 0.49
N LEU A 136 3.32 -1.96 0.75
CA LEU A 136 3.23 -2.68 2.02
C LEU A 136 3.96 -1.93 3.14
N LEU A 137 5.19 -1.44 2.88
CA LEU A 137 6.06 -0.84 3.89
C LEU A 137 5.76 0.65 4.15
N ASP A 138 5.38 1.37 3.11
CA ASP A 138 5.11 2.80 3.09
C ASP A 138 3.89 3.06 2.19
N PRO A 139 2.70 2.60 2.61
CA PRO A 139 1.49 2.75 1.81
C PRO A 139 1.27 4.23 1.47
N PRO A 140 0.95 4.57 0.21
CA PRO A 140 0.71 5.95 -0.17
C PRO A 140 -0.40 6.52 0.71
N ARG A 141 -0.15 7.71 1.26
CA ARG A 141 -1.10 8.38 2.14
C ARG A 141 -2.41 8.60 1.38
N GLN A 142 -3.45 7.89 1.80
CA GLN A 142 -4.80 8.06 1.25
C GLN A 142 -5.43 9.26 1.95
N LEU A 143 -5.59 10.37 1.23
CA LEU A 143 -6.30 11.53 1.75
C LEU A 143 -7.77 11.37 1.44
N HIS A 144 -8.61 11.39 2.48
CA HIS A 144 -10.05 11.33 2.31
C HIS A 144 -10.65 12.73 2.41
N MET A 145 -11.62 13.02 1.55
CA MET A 145 -12.39 14.26 1.60
C MET A 145 -13.71 14.02 2.30
N ALA A 146 -13.97 14.79 3.36
CA ALA A 146 -15.21 14.76 4.11
C ALA A 146 -16.34 15.51 3.38
N ALA A 147 -16.67 15.09 2.16
CA ALA A 147 -17.73 15.67 1.36
C ALA A 147 -18.49 14.58 0.58
N ALA A 148 -19.74 14.88 0.21
CA ALA A 148 -20.53 14.01 -0.63
C ALA A 148 -19.99 14.01 -2.07
N CYS A 149 -20.04 12.86 -2.74
CA CYS A 149 -19.73 12.75 -4.14
C CYS A 149 -20.67 13.62 -4.98
N PRO A 150 -20.16 14.54 -5.83
CA PRO A 150 -21.02 15.32 -6.72
C PRO A 150 -21.79 14.49 -7.75
N ALA A 151 -21.23 13.34 -8.16
CA ALA A 151 -21.83 12.48 -9.18
C ALA A 151 -22.95 11.58 -8.64
N CYS A 152 -22.82 11.05 -7.40
CA CYS A 152 -23.79 10.09 -6.85
C CYS A 152 -24.36 10.46 -5.47
N GLY A 153 -23.90 11.54 -4.84
CA GLY A 153 -24.36 12.00 -3.53
C GLY A 153 -23.87 11.19 -2.33
N ALA A 154 -23.10 10.12 -2.53
CA ALA A 154 -22.58 9.31 -1.43
C ALA A 154 -21.56 10.10 -0.60
N GLY A 155 -21.77 10.18 0.72
CA GLY A 155 -20.83 10.82 1.66
C GLY A 155 -19.89 9.83 2.35
N MET A 156 -20.37 8.64 2.65
CA MET A 156 -19.61 7.56 3.27
C MET A 156 -19.83 6.26 2.49
N VAL A 157 -18.84 5.39 2.47
CA VAL A 157 -18.92 4.03 1.93
C VAL A 157 -18.40 3.04 2.96
N TRP A 158 -18.98 1.84 2.98
CA TRP A 158 -18.45 0.74 3.77
C TRP A 158 -17.35 0.05 2.96
N ARG A 159 -16.12 0.08 3.46
CA ARG A 159 -14.99 -0.70 2.92
C ARG A 159 -14.79 -1.90 3.83
N GLY A 160 -14.69 -3.09 3.23
CA GLY A 160 -14.20 -4.25 3.96
C GLY A 160 -12.72 -4.05 4.27
N ASP A 161 -12.39 -3.91 5.54
CA ASP A 161 -11.03 -4.10 6.02
C ASP A 161 -10.87 -5.57 6.37
N GLN A 162 -9.81 -6.21 5.87
CA GLN A 162 -9.62 -7.65 6.04
C GLN A 162 -9.47 -8.06 7.51
N GLU A 163 -9.12 -7.12 8.38
CA GLU A 163 -8.89 -7.38 9.80
C GLU A 163 -10.02 -6.86 10.71
N HIS A 164 -10.64 -5.72 10.39
CA HIS A 164 -11.57 -5.02 11.28
C HIS A 164 -13.04 -5.10 10.87
N GLY A 165 -13.37 -5.89 9.85
CA GLY A 165 -14.71 -5.95 9.29
C GLY A 165 -15.02 -4.74 8.40
N HIS A 166 -16.29 -4.34 8.30
CA HIS A 166 -16.65 -3.19 7.49
C HIS A 166 -16.39 -1.88 8.25
N VAL A 167 -15.57 -1.00 7.67
CA VAL A 167 -15.31 0.36 8.17
C VAL A 167 -15.98 1.37 7.27
N GLN A 168 -16.60 2.41 7.84
CA GLN A 168 -17.08 3.53 7.05
C GLN A 168 -15.92 4.48 6.77
N VAL A 169 -15.69 4.74 5.48
CA VAL A 169 -14.72 5.74 5.01
C VAL A 169 -15.44 6.79 4.15
N PRO A 170 -14.93 8.03 4.09
CA PRO A 170 -15.51 9.04 3.20
C PRO A 170 -15.50 8.55 1.75
N ALA A 171 -16.58 8.86 1.02
CA ALA A 171 -16.76 8.36 -0.34
C ALA A 171 -15.76 8.94 -1.33
N LEU A 172 -15.12 10.08 -1.02
CA LEU A 172 -14.13 10.73 -1.88
C LEU A 172 -12.72 10.49 -1.34
N GLN A 173 -11.84 9.96 -2.20
CA GLN A 173 -10.43 9.71 -1.92
C GLN A 173 -9.57 10.49 -2.92
N ILE A 174 -8.58 11.22 -2.44
CA ILE A 174 -7.58 11.89 -3.27
C ILE A 174 -6.38 10.95 -3.44
N ASP A 175 -6.06 10.70 -4.69
CA ASP A 175 -4.88 10.01 -5.16
C ASP A 175 -4.01 11.03 -5.93
N PRO A 176 -2.72 11.18 -5.61
CA PRO A 176 -1.86 12.18 -6.24
C PRO A 176 -1.62 11.92 -7.73
N GLU A 177 -1.74 10.67 -8.20
CA GLU A 177 -1.54 10.30 -9.60
C GLU A 177 -2.85 10.38 -10.39
N ARG A 178 -3.95 9.88 -9.83
CA ARG A 178 -5.23 9.74 -10.54
C ARG A 178 -6.16 10.93 -10.36
N GLY A 179 -6.04 11.68 -9.27
CA GLY A 179 -6.95 12.74 -8.88
C GLY A 179 -7.90 12.32 -7.75
N CYS A 180 -9.10 12.91 -7.71
CA CYS A 180 -10.11 12.54 -6.72
C CYS A 180 -11.00 11.44 -7.30
N VAL A 181 -11.19 10.35 -6.58
CA VAL A 181 -12.02 9.22 -7.00
C VAL A 181 -13.12 8.98 -5.98
N CYS A 182 -14.35 8.77 -6.47
CA CYS A 182 -15.44 8.33 -5.63
C CYS A 182 -15.42 6.80 -5.45
N LEU A 183 -15.25 6.33 -4.22
CA LEU A 183 -15.28 4.91 -3.87
C LEU A 183 -16.64 4.24 -4.07
N ALA A 184 -17.74 5.02 -4.16
CA ALA A 184 -19.08 4.48 -4.40
C ALA A 184 -19.38 4.25 -5.88
N CYS A 185 -19.20 5.27 -6.72
CA CYS A 185 -19.56 5.24 -8.14
C CYS A 185 -18.36 5.16 -9.09
N GLN A 186 -17.13 5.15 -8.57
CA GLN A 186 -15.87 5.13 -9.33
C GLN A 186 -15.66 6.34 -10.26
N HIS A 187 -16.46 7.39 -10.11
CA HIS A 187 -16.25 8.63 -10.86
C HIS A 187 -14.91 9.27 -10.45
N CYS A 188 -14.13 9.69 -11.44
CA CYS A 188 -12.79 10.24 -11.26
C CYS A 188 -12.75 11.69 -11.74
N TRP A 189 -12.30 12.59 -10.87
CA TRP A 189 -11.95 13.97 -11.21
C TRP A 189 -10.44 14.07 -11.31
N PRO A 190 -9.86 14.21 -12.53
CA PRO A 190 -8.42 14.33 -12.71
C PRO A 190 -7.90 15.61 -12.04
N PRO A 191 -6.59 15.70 -11.75
CA PRO A 191 -6.00 16.88 -11.09
C PRO A 191 -6.31 18.22 -11.79
N ALA A 192 -6.42 18.20 -13.13
CA ALA A 192 -6.78 19.37 -13.92
C ALA A 192 -8.18 19.95 -13.60
N ASN A 193 -9.06 19.15 -12.98
CA ASN A 193 -10.43 19.54 -12.65
C ASN A 193 -10.64 19.82 -11.16
N PHE A 194 -9.58 19.95 -10.37
CA PHE A 194 -9.68 20.19 -8.93
C PHE A 194 -10.32 21.53 -8.58
N GLU A 195 -10.10 22.57 -9.39
CA GLU A 195 -10.76 23.88 -9.18
C GLU A 195 -12.28 23.77 -9.36
N LEU A 196 -12.71 23.10 -10.44
CA LEU A 196 -14.13 22.84 -10.68
C LEU A 196 -14.74 21.96 -9.58
N LEU A 197 -14.03 20.91 -9.15
CA LEU A 197 -14.49 20.05 -8.07
C LEU A 197 -14.66 20.86 -6.78
N ARG A 198 -13.70 21.73 -6.45
CA ARG A 198 -13.78 22.61 -5.28
C ARG A 198 -15.03 23.49 -5.31
N GLU A 199 -15.29 24.16 -6.44
CA GLU A 199 -16.48 25.02 -6.58
C GLU A 199 -17.78 24.25 -6.39
N VAL A 200 -17.89 23.05 -6.98
CA VAL A 200 -19.09 22.20 -6.84
C VAL A 200 -19.28 21.78 -5.39
N LEU A 201 -18.20 21.41 -4.68
CA LEU A 201 -18.29 21.02 -3.28
C LEU A 201 -18.64 22.20 -2.36
N GLU A 202 -18.11 23.39 -2.63
CA GLU A 202 -18.47 24.63 -1.91
C GLU A 202 -19.96 24.95 -2.10
N GLN A 203 -20.51 24.80 -3.30
CA GLN A 203 -21.94 24.97 -3.57
C GLN A 203 -22.80 23.92 -2.84
N GLN A 204 -22.35 22.67 -2.79
CA GLN A 204 -23.05 21.60 -2.08
C GLN A 204 -23.08 21.82 -0.57
N ASP A 205 -21.99 22.32 0.01
CA ASP A 205 -21.92 22.65 1.45
C ASP A 205 -22.85 23.81 1.81
N GLN A 206 -22.92 24.84 0.96
CA GLN A 206 -23.86 25.96 1.11
C GLN A 206 -25.33 25.52 0.97
N ALA A 207 -25.62 24.53 0.12
CA ALA A 207 -26.96 24.01 -0.11
C ALA A 207 -27.45 23.03 0.97
N GLN A 208 -26.56 22.51 1.83
CA GLN A 208 -26.91 21.65 2.97
C GLN A 208 -26.75 22.38 4.31
N PRO A 209 -27.69 23.28 4.68
CA PRO A 209 -27.68 23.85 6.02
C PRO A 209 -27.98 22.72 7.02
N SER A 210 -27.04 22.53 7.96
CA SER A 210 -27.17 21.69 9.16
C SER A 210 -27.29 20.16 8.94
N ARG A 211 -26.16 19.50 8.66
CA ARG A 211 -25.91 18.22 9.35
C ARG A 211 -25.32 18.53 10.72
N PRO A 212 -25.90 18.02 11.83
CA PRO A 212 -25.25 18.14 13.13
C PRO A 212 -23.85 17.54 12.99
N ARG A 213 -22.83 18.36 13.24
CA ARG A 213 -21.45 17.88 13.35
C ARG A 213 -21.49 16.67 14.27
N LEU A 214 -21.02 15.52 13.78
CA LEU A 214 -20.77 14.35 14.62
C LEU A 214 -19.95 14.86 15.80
N ARG A 215 -20.59 14.99 16.97
CA ARG A 215 -19.90 15.33 18.22
C ARG A 215 -18.81 14.28 18.36
N SER A 216 -17.56 14.73 18.33
CA SER A 216 -16.42 13.96 18.79
C SER A 216 -16.79 13.38 20.16
N GLY A 217 -17.01 12.07 20.21
CA GLY A 217 -17.38 11.36 21.44
C GLY A 217 -16.22 11.40 22.42
N ALA A 218 -16.18 12.42 23.25
CA ALA A 218 -15.26 12.54 24.38
C ALA A 218 -15.98 12.85 25.70
N GLU A 219 -17.32 12.86 25.73
CA GLU A 219 -18.08 13.21 26.94
C GLU A 219 -19.18 12.19 27.22
N GLY A 220 -19.12 11.57 28.40
CA GLY A 220 -20.30 10.98 29.05
C GLY A 220 -20.29 9.46 29.20
N ASN A 221 -19.46 8.95 30.10
CA ASN A 221 -19.62 7.64 30.72
C ASN A 221 -20.90 7.67 31.60
N GLY A 222 -22.07 7.48 30.97
CA GLY A 222 -23.34 7.26 31.66
C GLY A 222 -23.51 5.77 31.90
N GLY A 223 -23.35 5.36 33.16
CA GLY A 223 -23.44 3.96 33.59
C GLY A 223 -24.75 3.29 33.17
N TRP A 224 -24.64 2.26 32.35
CA TRP A 224 -25.72 1.33 32.03
C TRP A 224 -25.78 0.28 33.15
N THR A 225 -26.55 0.53 34.20
CA THR A 225 -26.91 -0.51 35.19
C THR A 225 -28.10 -1.29 34.66
N GLY A 226 -27.88 -2.09 33.62
CA GLY A 226 -28.84 -3.06 33.13
C GLY A 226 -28.75 -4.32 33.98
N THR A 227 -29.66 -4.46 34.95
CA THR A 227 -29.85 -5.68 35.73
C THR A 227 -30.22 -6.83 34.79
N ILE A 228 -29.28 -7.76 34.60
CA ILE A 228 -29.54 -9.05 33.93
C ILE A 228 -30.48 -9.82 34.86
N ARG A 229 -31.72 -10.04 34.43
CA ARG A 229 -32.61 -11.02 35.06
C ARG A 229 -32.12 -12.42 34.66
N PRO A 230 -31.99 -13.36 35.61
CA PRO A 230 -31.71 -14.75 35.27
C PRO A 230 -32.88 -15.33 34.47
N ILE A 231 -32.55 -16.12 33.46
CA ILE A 231 -33.49 -16.95 32.71
C ILE A 231 -33.86 -18.09 33.65
N GLU A 232 -35.13 -18.15 34.07
CA GLU A 232 -35.69 -19.31 34.74
C GLU A 232 -35.80 -20.44 33.71
N GLU A 233 -35.08 -21.54 33.96
CA GLU A 233 -35.25 -22.82 33.29
C GLU A 233 -36.58 -23.41 33.73
N ASP A 234 -37.60 -23.33 32.86
CA ASP A 234 -38.83 -24.10 33.00
C ASP A 234 -38.55 -25.57 32.62
N ASP A 235 -38.33 -26.37 33.66
CA ASP A 235 -38.59 -27.81 33.69
C ASP A 235 -40.09 -28.05 33.44
N GLN A 236 -40.46 -28.55 32.26
CA GLN A 236 -41.74 -29.25 32.08
C GLN A 236 -41.61 -30.50 31.19
N HIS A 237 -41.91 -31.61 31.86
CA HIS A 237 -42.24 -32.95 31.38
C HIS A 237 -42.97 -33.06 30.03
N GLU A 238 -42.52 -34.01 29.19
CA GLU A 238 -43.23 -35.29 28.92
C GLU A 238 -42.29 -36.33 28.29
#